data_AF-A0A1K1SPN3-F1
#
_entry.id   AF-A0A1K1SPN3-F1
#
_cell.length_a   1.000
_cell.length_b   1.000
_cell.length_c   1.000
_cell.angle_alpha   90.00
_cell.angle_beta   90.00
_cell.angle_gamma   90.00
#
_symmetry.space_group_name_H-M   'P 1'
#
loop_
_entity.id
_entity.type
_entity.pdbx_description
1 polymer ?
#
loop_
_entity_poly.entity_id
_entity_poly.type
_entity_poly.pdbx_seq_one_letter_code
_entity_poly.pdbx_strand_id
1 'polypeptide(L)'
;MKLKIASAYHHGNVDKEHVVLSVLEDCNLGGYVLMDTTYDKVGNVSNKHRHVKWLPRIAAKKGDKVSVWTKTGTDESVTSDGVRWHRVYWNMHSSIWNNDGDVAVLLEINDVDHKRAK
;
A
#
# COMPACT_ATOMS: atom_id res chain seq x y z
N MET A 1 -0.21 13.50 7.47
CA MET A 1 -0.08 12.04 7.33
C MET A 1 1.08 11.52 8.14
N LYS A 2 0.82 10.48 8.95
CA LYS A 2 1.82 9.78 9.78
C LYS A 2 2.51 8.64 9.04
N LEU A 3 2.01 8.28 7.86
CA LEU A 3 2.56 7.29 6.96
C LEU A 3 2.84 7.95 5.60
N LYS A 4 3.96 7.61 4.96
CA LYS A 4 4.36 8.18 3.66
C LYS A 4 4.92 7.10 2.72
N ILE A 5 4.59 7.18 1.44
CA ILE A 5 5.26 6.38 0.40
C ILE A 5 6.72 6.83 0.30
N ALA A 6 7.64 5.91 0.57
CA ALA A 6 9.06 6.11 0.32
C ALA A 6 9.39 5.83 -1.15
N SER A 7 8.83 4.75 -1.70
CA SER A 7 9.16 4.26 -3.04
C SER A 7 8.25 3.10 -3.46
N ALA A 8 8.10 2.91 -4.78
CA ALA A 8 7.57 1.69 -5.39
C ALA A 8 8.71 0.98 -6.11
N TYR A 9 8.86 -0.33 -5.87
CA TYR A 9 9.96 -1.13 -6.38
C TYR A 9 9.48 -2.25 -7.29
N HIS A 10 10.34 -2.62 -8.24
CA HIS A 10 10.18 -3.80 -9.10
C HIS A 10 8.85 -3.85 -9.86
N HIS A 11 8.41 -2.68 -10.33
CA HIS A 11 7.19 -2.53 -11.13
C HIS A 11 7.13 -3.57 -12.27
N GLY A 12 5.98 -4.18 -12.48
CA GLY A 12 5.78 -5.22 -13.49
C GLY A 12 6.25 -6.62 -13.12
N ASN A 13 7.04 -6.81 -12.05
CA ASN A 13 7.50 -8.12 -11.59
C ASN A 13 6.73 -8.59 -10.34
N VAL A 14 5.70 -9.42 -10.52
CA VAL A 14 4.82 -9.85 -9.41
C VAL A 14 5.57 -10.48 -8.22
N ASP A 15 6.66 -11.21 -8.45
CA ASP A 15 7.39 -11.88 -7.36
C ASP A 15 8.14 -10.90 -6.45
N LYS A 16 8.44 -9.71 -6.98
CA LYS A 16 9.29 -8.70 -6.34
C LYS A 16 8.59 -7.37 -6.10
N GLU A 17 7.46 -7.10 -6.76
CA GLU A 17 6.80 -5.80 -6.74
C GLU A 17 6.22 -5.50 -5.36
N HIS A 18 6.61 -4.33 -4.84
CA HIS A 18 6.13 -3.84 -3.55
C HIS A 18 6.29 -2.33 -3.42
N VAL A 19 5.48 -1.74 -2.56
CA VAL A 19 5.62 -0.34 -2.13
C VAL A 19 6.18 -0.30 -0.72
N VAL A 20 7.19 0.53 -0.50
CA VAL A 20 7.73 0.80 0.84
C VAL A 20 7.12 2.09 1.38
N LEU A 21 6.58 1.99 2.59
CA LEU A 21 6.06 3.11 3.37
C LEU A 21 6.96 3.35 4.59
N SER A 22 7.12 4.61 4.95
CA SER A 22 7.81 5.04 6.16
C SER A 22 6.81 5.54 7.20
N VAL A 23 6.91 5.02 8.42
CA VAL A 23 6.12 5.47 9.56
C VAL A 23 6.81 6.67 10.20
N LEU A 24 6.23 7.85 10.03
CA LEU A 24 6.78 9.14 10.47
C LEU A 24 6.41 9.44 11.92
N GLU A 25 5.26 8.93 12.37
CA GLU A 25 4.73 9.03 13.73
C GLU A 25 3.93 7.76 14.06
N ASP A 26 3.77 7.46 15.35
CA ASP A 26 2.94 6.34 15.81
C ASP A 26 1.51 6.42 15.22
N CYS A 27 1.09 5.33 14.58
CA CYS A 27 -0.20 5.27 13.89
C CYS A 27 -0.76 3.84 13.83
N ASN A 28 -2.06 3.72 13.55
CA ASN A 28 -2.66 2.44 13.16
C ASN A 28 -2.72 2.37 11.64
N LEU A 29 -2.08 1.36 11.03
CA LEU A 29 -2.06 1.20 9.58
C LEU A 29 -3.47 1.05 8.99
N GLY A 30 -4.44 0.54 9.76
CA GLY A 30 -5.83 0.39 9.32
C GLY A 30 -6.56 1.71 8.99
N GLY A 31 -5.97 2.87 9.32
CA GLY A 31 -6.44 4.18 8.88
C GLY A 31 -5.91 4.60 7.50
N TYR A 32 -5.28 3.71 6.74
CA TYR A 32 -4.71 4.04 5.44
C TYR A 32 -5.16 3.08 4.34
N VAL A 33 -5.30 3.64 3.13
CA VAL A 33 -5.59 2.90 1.90
C VAL A 33 -4.49 3.18 0.89
N LEU A 34 -3.92 2.12 0.32
CA LEU A 34 -3.00 2.18 -0.82
C LEU A 34 -3.75 1.82 -2.09
N MET A 35 -3.57 2.59 -3.15
CA MET A 35 -4.21 2.32 -4.44
C MET A 35 -3.31 2.69 -5.61
N ASP A 36 -3.61 2.12 -6.79
CA ASP A 36 -3.04 2.59 -8.05
C ASP A 36 -3.87 3.74 -8.63
N THR A 37 -3.20 4.63 -9.38
CA THR A 37 -3.88 5.52 -10.32
C THR A 37 -3.71 4.97 -11.72
N THR A 38 -4.81 5.01 -12.47
CA THR A 38 -4.79 4.71 -13.89
C THR A 38 -5.13 5.98 -14.64
N TYR A 39 -4.47 6.21 -15.77
CA TYR A 39 -4.66 7.42 -16.56
C TYR A 39 -5.71 7.21 -17.65
N ASP A 40 -6.46 8.27 -17.97
CA ASP A 40 -7.30 8.28 -19.16
C ASP A 40 -6.45 8.42 -20.45
N LYS A 41 -7.10 8.39 -21.61
CA LYS A 41 -6.42 8.46 -22.92
C LYS A 41 -5.64 9.77 -23.15
N VAL A 42 -5.85 10.80 -22.31
CA VAL A 42 -5.20 12.10 -22.41
C VAL A 42 -4.27 12.39 -21.23
N GLY A 43 -4.03 11.40 -20.36
CA GLY A 43 -3.05 11.50 -19.27
C GLY A 43 -3.57 12.15 -17.99
N ASN A 44 -4.88 12.27 -17.78
CA ASN A 44 -5.43 12.66 -16.48
C ASN A 44 -5.57 11.44 -15.57
N VAL A 45 -5.43 11.63 -14.24
CA VAL A 45 -5.81 10.61 -13.26
C VAL A 45 -7.29 10.28 -13.47
N SER A 46 -7.57 9.04 -13.84
CA SER A 46 -8.93 8.57 -14.03
C SER A 46 -9.56 8.21 -12.68
N ASN A 47 -10.89 8.12 -12.66
CA ASN A 47 -11.66 7.63 -11.51
C ASN A 47 -11.65 6.10 -11.37
N LYS A 48 -10.85 5.38 -12.18
CA LYS A 48 -10.73 3.92 -12.08
C LYS A 48 -9.68 3.55 -11.05
N HIS A 49 -10.14 3.30 -9.83
CA HIS A 49 -9.36 2.69 -8.76
C HIS A 49 -9.44 1.16 -8.89
N ARG A 50 -8.67 0.59 -9.82
CA ARG A 50 -8.75 -0.85 -10.14
C ARG A 50 -8.18 -1.72 -9.03
N HIS A 51 -7.16 -1.22 -8.33
CA HIS A 51 -6.52 -1.92 -7.25
C HIS A 51 -6.55 -1.04 -6.00
N VAL A 52 -7.33 -1.46 -5.00
CA VAL A 52 -7.42 -0.77 -3.70
C VAL A 52 -7.07 -1.76 -2.57
N LYS A 53 -6.15 -1.38 -1.69
CA LYS A 53 -5.79 -2.11 -0.46
C LYS A 53 -6.05 -1.25 0.75
N TRP A 54 -6.99 -1.70 1.57
CA TRP A 54 -7.04 -1.29 2.96
C TRP A 54 -5.87 -1.96 3.68
N LEU A 55 -5.02 -1.17 4.32
CA LEU A 55 -3.93 -1.72 5.11
C LEU A 55 -4.51 -2.41 6.37
N PRO A 56 -3.84 -3.45 6.89
CA PRO A 56 -4.31 -4.17 8.07
C PRO A 56 -4.25 -3.31 9.33
N ARG A 57 -5.03 -3.68 10.35
CA ARG A 57 -5.00 -3.01 11.66
C ARG A 57 -3.75 -3.41 12.44
N ILE A 58 -2.66 -2.67 12.21
CA ILE A 58 -1.37 -2.84 12.90
C ILE A 58 -1.01 -1.54 13.58
N ALA A 59 -0.66 -1.59 14.87
CA ALA A 59 -0.10 -0.46 15.60
C ALA A 59 1.40 -0.32 15.26
N ALA A 60 1.73 0.59 14.36
CA ALA A 60 3.09 0.85 13.92
C ALA A 60 3.69 2.02 14.70
N LYS A 61 5.01 1.97 14.92
CA LYS A 61 5.78 2.97 15.65
C LYS A 61 6.59 3.86 14.72
N LYS A 62 6.85 5.09 15.14
CA LYS A 62 7.77 5.99 14.44
C LYS A 62 9.10 5.29 14.16
N GLY A 63 9.54 5.33 12.90
CA GLY A 63 10.77 4.68 12.45
C GLY A 63 10.55 3.29 11.84
N ASP A 64 9.40 2.66 12.08
CA ASP A 64 9.03 1.41 11.43
C ASP A 64 8.89 1.60 9.92
N LYS A 65 8.98 0.47 9.20
CA LYS A 65 8.77 0.41 7.76
C LYS A 65 7.62 -0.54 7.45
N VAL A 66 6.88 -0.24 6.39
CA VAL A 66 5.85 -1.13 5.85
C VAL A 66 6.24 -1.47 4.43
N SER A 67 6.27 -2.76 4.09
CA SER A 67 6.40 -3.21 2.70
C SER A 67 5.08 -3.83 2.27
N VAL A 68 4.39 -3.20 1.33
CA VAL A 68 3.13 -3.70 0.77
C VAL A 68 3.43 -4.43 -0.54
N TRP A 69 3.49 -5.75 -0.48
CA TRP A 69 3.78 -6.64 -1.60
C TRP A 69 2.52 -6.92 -2.40
N THR A 70 2.61 -6.92 -3.73
CA THR A 70 1.42 -7.16 -4.56
C THR A 70 1.04 -8.63 -4.59
N LYS A 71 2.02 -9.55 -4.55
CA LYS A 71 1.82 -11.00 -4.53
C LYS A 71 1.04 -11.56 -3.34
N THR A 72 0.76 -12.85 -3.43
CA THR A 72 0.20 -13.64 -2.32
C THR A 72 1.18 -13.84 -1.17
N GLY A 73 0.63 -13.85 0.03
CA GLY A 73 1.38 -14.12 1.26
C GLY A 73 0.52 -13.90 2.51
N THR A 74 1.15 -14.08 3.67
CA THR A 74 0.52 -13.85 4.96
C THR A 74 1.20 -12.66 5.62
N ASP A 75 0.41 -11.69 6.05
CA ASP A 75 0.93 -10.50 6.73
C ASP A 75 1.77 -10.91 7.95
N GLU A 76 2.95 -10.31 8.08
CA GLU A 76 3.88 -10.60 9.16
C GLU A 76 4.62 -9.34 9.61
N SER A 77 5.26 -9.41 10.77
CA SER A 77 6.13 -8.34 11.25
C SER A 77 7.44 -8.91 11.74
N VAL A 78 8.54 -8.40 11.19
CA VAL A 78 9.90 -8.88 11.46
C VAL A 78 10.81 -7.72 11.79
N THR A 79 11.84 -7.96 12.57
CA THR A 79 12.90 -6.97 12.80
C THR A 79 14.11 -7.36 11.96
N SER A 80 14.59 -6.45 11.11
CA SER A 80 15.81 -6.62 10.32
C SER A 80 16.67 -5.39 10.49
N ASP A 81 17.96 -5.58 10.77
CA ASP A 81 18.94 -4.49 10.87
C ASP A 81 18.52 -3.38 11.85
N GLY A 82 17.89 -3.77 12.96
CA GLY A 82 17.39 -2.86 13.99
C GLY A 82 16.09 -2.11 13.62
N VAL A 83 15.52 -2.35 12.45
CA VAL A 83 14.26 -1.73 11.99
C VAL A 83 13.13 -2.75 12.02
N ARG A 84 11.98 -2.35 12.56
CA ARG A 84 10.76 -3.15 12.49
C ARG A 84 10.11 -2.97 11.12
N TRP A 85 9.88 -4.08 10.43
CA TRP A 85 9.20 -4.16 9.15
C TRP A 85 7.84 -4.83 9.32
N HIS A 86 6.79 -4.20 8.81
CA HIS A 86 5.47 -4.80 8.61
C HIS A 86 5.34 -5.21 7.14
N ARG A 87 5.35 -6.50 6.87
CA ARG A 87 5.14 -7.05 5.54
C ARG A 87 3.67 -7.31 5.36
N VAL A 88 3.07 -6.58 4.43
CA VAL A 88 1.65 -6.66 4.10
C VAL A 88 1.53 -7.21 2.69
N TYR A 89 0.64 -8.16 2.47
CA TYR A 89 0.43 -8.79 1.17
C TYR A 89 -0.93 -8.40 0.60
N TRP A 90 -0.94 -7.93 -0.64
CA TRP A 90 -2.14 -7.55 -1.38
C TRP A 90 -2.86 -8.77 -1.93
N ASN A 91 -2.20 -9.92 -2.02
CA ASN A 91 -2.78 -11.17 -2.52
C ASN A 91 -3.29 -11.08 -3.96
N MET A 92 -2.57 -10.35 -4.81
CA MET A 92 -2.76 -10.35 -6.25
C MET A 92 -1.97 -11.50 -6.90
N HIS A 93 -2.45 -11.94 -8.06
CA HIS A 93 -1.78 -12.92 -8.93
C HIS A 93 -1.03 -12.26 -10.10
N SER A 94 -1.00 -10.93 -10.15
CA SER A 94 -0.33 -10.13 -11.16
C SER A 94 0.26 -8.87 -10.54
N SER A 95 1.23 -8.26 -11.23
CA SER A 95 1.73 -6.94 -10.90
C SER A 95 0.65 -5.87 -11.08
N ILE A 96 0.68 -4.84 -10.23
CA ILE A 96 -0.24 -3.71 -10.21
C ILE A 96 0.30 -2.56 -11.06
N TRP A 97 1.58 -2.22 -10.92
CA TRP A 97 2.21 -1.10 -11.66
C TRP A 97 2.91 -1.66 -12.90
N ASN A 98 2.11 -2.06 -13.89
CA ASN A 98 2.61 -2.74 -15.09
C ASN A 98 2.46 -1.93 -16.38
N ASN A 99 1.89 -0.71 -16.32
CA ASN A 99 1.84 0.21 -17.45
C ASN A 99 2.65 1.48 -17.16
N ASP A 100 3.16 2.08 -18.24
CA ASP A 100 3.82 3.37 -18.14
C ASP A 100 2.86 4.42 -17.58
N GLY A 101 3.35 5.13 -16.56
CA GLY A 101 2.62 6.19 -15.89
C GLY A 101 1.93 5.78 -14.60
N ASP A 102 1.72 4.49 -14.29
CA ASP A 102 1.03 4.09 -13.05
C ASP A 102 1.71 4.67 -11.79
N VAL A 103 0.93 5.26 -10.87
CA VAL A 103 1.43 5.86 -9.63
C VAL A 103 0.80 5.19 -8.41
N ALA A 104 1.58 5.03 -7.35
CA ALA A 104 1.08 4.60 -6.05
C ALA A 104 0.52 5.81 -5.27
N VAL A 105 -0.72 5.69 -4.80
CA VAL A 105 -1.38 6.72 -3.99
C VAL A 105 -1.72 6.17 -2.62
N LEU A 106 -1.34 6.92 -1.58
CA LEU A 106 -1.65 6.62 -0.19
C LEU A 106 -2.67 7.64 0.31
N LEU A 107 -3.81 7.15 0.79
CA LEU A 107 -4.84 7.94 1.45
C LEU A 107 -4.77 7.70 2.95
N GLU A 108 -4.85 8.76 3.73
CA GLU A 108 -5.13 8.73 5.16
C GLU A 108 -6.63 8.95 5.36
N ILE A 109 -7.28 8.03 6.06
CA ILE A 109 -8.72 8.04 6.31
C ILE A 109 -8.94 8.22 7.80
N ASN A 110 -9.48 9.38 8.17
CA ASN A 110 -9.74 9.71 9.57
C ASN A 110 -11.02 9.07 10.12
N ASP A 111 -12.00 8.81 9.26
CA ASP A 111 -13.28 8.22 9.65
C ASP A 111 -13.89 7.38 8.53
N VAL A 112 -14.61 6.32 8.88
CA VAL A 112 -15.22 5.37 7.94
C VAL A 112 -16.57 4.94 8.48
N ASP A 113 -17.63 5.29 7.75
CA ASP A 113 -18.95 4.69 7.91
C ASP A 113 -19.18 3.68 6.78
N HIS A 114 -19.41 2.41 7.13
CA HIS A 114 -19.74 1.37 6.17
C HIS A 114 -20.97 0.59 6.60
N LYS A 115 -21.74 0.13 5.62
CA LYS A 115 -22.90 -0.73 5.83
C LYS A 115 -22.82 -1.93 4.93
N ARG A 116 -22.95 -3.11 5.53
CA ARG A 116 -23.04 -4.36 4.75
C ARG A 116 -24.35 -4.36 3.96
N ALA A 117 -24.26 -4.50 2.64
CA ALA A 117 -25.42 -4.77 1.81
C ALA A 117 -26.06 -6.10 2.21
N LYS A 118 -27.39 -6.16 2.19
CA LYS A 118 -28.15 -7.38 2.44
C LYS A 118 -28.19 -8.26 1.19
#